data_AF-A0A7S3P409-F1
#
_entry.id   AF-A0A7S3P409-F1
#
_cell.length_a   1.000
_cell.length_b   1.000
_cell.length_c   1.000
_cell.angle_alpha   90.00
_cell.angle_beta   90.00
_cell.angle_gamma   90.00
#
_symmetry.space_group_name_H-M   'P 1'
#
loop_
_entity.id
_entity.type
_entity.pdbx_description
1 polymer ?
#
loop_
_entity_poly.entity_id
_entity_poly.type
_entity_poly.pdbx_seq_one_letter_code
_entity_poly.pdbx_strand_id
1 'polypeptide(L)'
;MTKVTASGRRISAGLYMFLICLLSLQIRPTVAFSRYSRPGRARQRQQLVAPHVAAADETSSKAAGCPFERAFPRYKIDLRNTKDKSKKGLLSKVVKAPSLLREWQSTAQLQVLKSKYPDSHVAVHLGLDGAHAMAVLWETAADFLTNTENPSSRANNVVIALEDRTLSQNFCVIFDWAVSHVPDLQDVKHLLQVEFLAEDKAVRLAYTVNDDSNDVPLRKQPLHDSNEINQHTQAWVQRVLVKMGICPFTKSRKMSGQGLSDVGVPVGKIAYHTSSAINAIVLLADTWKAMVEFLDAGPEAQSSILLAAPAYDDTFGTWAGPIFCLLESTVVAAHAEADLGVVCFHPAYATPDGTTWPGFGHMHSVPRLAQWVQQEQDQRQKEKQGTFSPLSREDIAAGGAWQRRTPHSTINVLRADQLARAEGRRDSASLYPRNIRALLAVGNEQLQHDLEQERLL
;
A
#
# COMPACT_ATOMS: atom_id res chain seq x y z
N MET A 1 16.95 48.06 -61.52
CA MET A 1 16.48 46.75 -61.00
C MET A 1 17.69 45.98 -60.52
N THR A 2 18.02 46.09 -59.25
CA THR A 2 19.27 45.60 -58.66
C THR A 2 18.91 44.63 -57.53
N LYS A 3 19.30 43.35 -57.68
CA LYS A 3 19.08 42.28 -56.70
C LYS A 3 20.07 42.44 -55.55
N VAL A 4 19.56 42.48 -54.32
CA VAL A 4 20.34 42.39 -53.07
C VAL A 4 20.33 40.94 -52.61
N THR A 5 21.52 40.35 -52.42
CA THR A 5 21.72 39.04 -51.80
C THR A 5 22.04 39.23 -50.32
N ALA A 6 21.23 38.62 -49.44
CA ALA A 6 21.48 38.58 -48.00
C ALA A 6 22.08 37.22 -47.62
N SER A 7 23.34 37.21 -47.19
CA SER A 7 24.02 36.05 -46.60
C SER A 7 23.74 36.00 -45.10
N GLY A 8 22.86 35.09 -44.66
CA GLY A 8 22.63 34.81 -43.24
C GLY A 8 23.64 33.81 -42.68
N ARG A 9 24.52 34.25 -41.77
CA ARG A 9 25.42 33.39 -40.99
C ARG A 9 24.62 32.56 -39.99
N ARG A 10 24.74 31.23 -40.05
CA ARG A 10 24.27 30.32 -38.99
C ARG A 10 25.27 30.38 -37.83
N ILE A 11 24.84 30.93 -36.70
CA ILE A 11 25.54 30.81 -35.42
C ILE A 11 25.10 29.49 -34.79
N SER A 12 26.06 28.63 -34.43
CA SER A 12 25.78 27.29 -33.90
C SER A 12 25.27 27.36 -32.46
N ALA A 13 24.23 26.58 -32.16
CA ALA A 13 23.62 26.44 -30.83
C ALA A 13 24.59 25.96 -29.72
N GLY A 14 25.79 25.51 -30.09
CA GLY A 14 26.83 25.07 -29.16
C GLY A 14 27.44 26.18 -28.31
N LEU A 15 27.44 27.44 -28.78
CA LEU A 15 28.07 28.54 -28.05
C LEU A 15 27.21 29.05 -26.86
N TYR A 16 25.89 28.86 -26.92
CA TYR A 16 24.97 29.32 -25.87
C TYR A 16 25.00 28.42 -24.62
N MET A 17 25.23 27.12 -24.78
CA MET A 17 25.33 26.18 -23.65
C MET A 17 26.64 26.34 -22.88
N PHE A 18 27.73 26.73 -23.54
CA PHE A 18 29.03 26.95 -22.89
C PHE A 18 29.04 28.20 -22.00
N LEU A 19 28.26 29.24 -22.36
CA LEU A 19 28.15 30.47 -21.57
C LEU A 19 27.35 30.31 -20.27
N ILE A 20 26.34 29.43 -20.27
CA ILE A 20 25.49 29.17 -19.09
C ILE A 20 26.24 28.36 -18.02
N CYS A 21 27.17 27.48 -18.42
CA CYS A 21 28.01 26.73 -17.48
C CYS A 21 29.10 27.58 -16.80
N LEU A 22 29.52 28.71 -17.39
CA LEU A 22 30.54 29.58 -16.79
C LEU A 22 29.95 30.59 -15.79
N LEU A 23 28.66 30.93 -15.91
CA LEU A 23 28.00 31.88 -15.00
C LEU A 23 27.53 31.27 -13.67
N SER A 24 27.50 29.94 -13.53
CA SER A 24 27.11 29.25 -12.29
C SER A 24 28.25 29.03 -11.28
N LEU A 25 29.48 29.47 -11.59
CA LEU A 25 30.67 29.22 -10.77
C LEU A 25 31.15 30.39 -9.88
N GLN A 26 30.44 31.53 -9.81
CA GLN A 26 30.90 32.70 -9.04
C GLN A 26 29.91 33.33 -8.04
N ILE A 27 29.06 32.55 -7.38
CA ILE A 27 28.23 33.08 -6.28
C ILE A 27 28.60 32.39 -4.96
N ARG A 28 29.46 33.05 -4.18
CA ARG A 28 29.60 32.79 -2.73
C ARG A 28 28.61 33.68 -1.98
N PRO A 29 27.72 33.14 -1.12
CA PRO A 29 27.05 33.94 -0.12
C PRO A 29 27.78 33.82 1.22
N THR A 30 28.44 34.90 1.60
CA THR A 30 28.81 35.19 2.99
C THR A 30 27.57 35.71 3.69
N VAL A 31 26.96 34.90 4.57
CA VAL A 31 25.93 35.40 5.49
C VAL A 31 26.25 34.88 6.89
N ALA A 32 26.72 35.80 7.72
CA ALA A 32 26.80 35.64 9.16
C ALA A 32 25.40 35.88 9.75
N PHE A 33 24.95 35.01 10.65
CA PHE A 33 23.83 35.32 11.53
C PHE A 33 24.22 35.20 13.00
N SER A 34 23.84 36.27 13.69
CA SER A 34 24.14 36.62 15.06
C SER A 34 23.53 35.66 16.07
N ARG A 35 24.31 35.40 17.12
CA ARG A 35 23.87 34.76 18.38
C ARG A 35 22.74 35.57 19.01
N TYR A 36 21.69 34.88 19.45
CA TYR A 36 20.87 35.31 20.58
C TYR A 36 20.74 34.13 21.54
N SER A 37 21.44 34.23 22.67
CA SER A 37 21.26 33.38 23.84
C SER A 37 20.41 34.15 24.83
N ARG A 38 19.46 33.49 25.51
CA ARG A 38 19.07 33.76 26.91
C ARG A 38 18.21 32.60 27.47
N PRO A 39 18.11 32.45 28.81
CA PRO A 39 18.31 31.15 29.45
C PRO A 39 17.17 30.71 30.40
N GLY A 40 17.18 29.41 30.73
CA GLY A 40 16.99 28.90 32.09
C GLY A 40 15.58 28.77 32.67
N ARG A 41 15.21 27.55 33.09
CA ARG A 41 15.01 27.21 34.51
C ARG A 41 14.74 25.71 34.70
N ALA A 42 15.56 25.10 35.54
CA ALA A 42 15.33 23.82 36.17
C ALA A 42 14.51 24.03 37.47
N ARG A 43 13.68 23.05 37.86
CA ARG A 43 13.53 22.68 39.27
C ARG A 43 13.04 21.25 39.44
N GLN A 44 13.50 20.70 40.55
CA GLN A 44 13.63 19.31 40.98
C GLN A 44 12.60 19.01 42.11
N ARG A 45 12.51 17.72 42.50
CA ARG A 45 11.88 17.12 43.70
C ARG A 45 10.40 16.68 43.54
N GLN A 46 9.94 15.54 44.06
CA GLN A 46 10.49 14.57 45.04
C GLN A 46 9.71 13.24 44.95
N GLN A 47 10.37 12.13 45.28
CA GLN A 47 9.80 10.79 45.53
C GLN A 47 8.97 10.76 46.83
N LEU A 48 7.98 9.84 46.93
CA LEU A 48 7.89 8.82 48.00
C LEU A 48 6.63 7.92 47.89
N VAL A 49 6.90 6.60 47.88
CA VAL A 49 6.18 5.44 48.46
C VAL A 49 4.93 4.86 47.75
N ALA A 50 5.04 3.55 47.47
CA ALA A 50 4.03 2.60 46.98
C ALA A 50 3.17 2.01 48.13
N PRO A 51 2.08 1.25 47.83
CA PRO A 51 2.29 -0.18 47.59
C PRO A 51 1.41 -0.83 46.49
N HIS A 52 2.02 -1.83 45.85
CA HIS A 52 1.45 -3.04 45.24
C HIS A 52 -0.03 -3.08 44.79
N VAL A 53 -0.25 -3.00 43.47
CA VAL A 53 -1.09 -3.95 42.72
C VAL A 53 -0.41 -4.21 41.38
N ALA A 54 -0.16 -5.48 41.07
CA ALA A 54 0.47 -5.89 39.82
C ALA A 54 -0.50 -5.74 38.65
N ALA A 55 -0.25 -4.74 37.79
CA ALA A 55 -0.75 -4.67 36.43
C ALA A 55 0.39 -4.15 35.56
N ALA A 56 0.68 -4.85 34.45
CA ALA A 56 1.73 -4.48 33.52
C ALA A 56 1.38 -3.12 32.87
N ASP A 57 2.18 -2.10 33.19
CA ASP A 57 1.99 -0.71 32.77
C ASP A 57 2.86 -0.43 31.52
N GLU A 58 2.21 -0.34 30.36
CA GLU A 58 2.78 0.22 29.13
C GLU A 58 2.68 1.75 29.17
N THR A 59 3.55 2.40 29.95
CA THR A 59 3.75 3.85 29.87
C THR A 59 5.23 4.19 29.71
N SER A 60 5.70 4.17 28.45
CA SER A 60 6.94 4.84 28.06
C SER A 60 6.69 5.78 26.88
N SER A 61 6.45 7.04 27.23
CA SER A 61 6.54 8.17 26.31
C SER A 61 8.02 8.51 26.04
N LYS A 62 8.45 8.43 24.78
CA LYS A 62 9.41 9.34 24.08
C LYS A 62 10.16 8.64 22.94
N ALA A 63 9.55 8.70 21.77
CA ALA A 63 10.14 9.15 20.50
C ALA A 63 8.97 9.22 19.52
N ALA A 64 8.89 10.26 18.69
CA ALA A 64 7.98 10.28 17.54
C ALA A 64 8.51 9.30 16.47
N GLY A 65 8.60 8.02 16.84
CA GLY A 65 8.87 6.92 15.93
C GLY A 65 7.64 6.72 15.07
N CYS A 66 7.89 6.42 13.79
CA CYS A 66 6.90 5.95 12.83
C CYS A 66 5.98 4.94 13.56
N PRO A 67 4.65 5.13 13.64
CA PRO A 67 3.74 4.22 14.37
C PRO A 67 3.77 2.77 13.84
N PHE A 68 4.52 2.54 12.77
CA PHE A 68 4.78 1.30 12.04
C PHE A 68 5.99 0.50 12.58
N GLU A 69 6.76 1.00 13.56
CA GLU A 69 8.02 0.37 14.01
C GLU A 69 7.88 -0.82 14.99
N ARG A 70 6.66 -1.20 15.41
CA ARG A 70 6.43 -2.30 16.37
C ARG A 70 5.70 -3.46 15.69
N ALA A 71 6.49 -4.40 15.16
CA ALA A 71 6.10 -5.39 14.14
C ALA A 71 5.86 -6.81 14.69
N PHE A 72 5.13 -7.61 13.90
CA PHE A 72 5.09 -9.07 13.98
C PHE A 72 6.49 -9.70 13.80
N PRO A 73 6.92 -10.63 14.66
CA PRO A 73 8.20 -11.34 14.47
C PRO A 73 8.20 -12.34 13.30
N ARG A 74 7.03 -12.87 12.89
CA ARG A 74 6.93 -14.01 11.96
C ARG A 74 6.98 -13.64 10.48
N TYR A 75 6.43 -12.49 10.08
CA TYR A 75 6.34 -12.05 8.69
C TYR A 75 6.88 -10.62 8.58
N LYS A 76 8.19 -10.48 8.75
CA LYS A 76 8.88 -9.19 8.60
C LYS A 76 9.85 -9.29 7.44
N ILE A 77 9.64 -8.43 6.44
CA ILE A 77 10.64 -8.19 5.40
C ILE A 77 11.55 -7.08 5.91
N ASP A 78 12.80 -7.41 6.25
CA ASP A 78 13.73 -6.42 6.79
C ASP A 78 14.34 -5.56 5.68
N LEU A 79 13.64 -4.48 5.33
CA LEU A 79 14.12 -3.47 4.38
C LEU A 79 15.21 -2.54 4.97
N ARG A 80 15.59 -2.67 6.25
CA ARG A 80 16.55 -1.72 6.87
C ARG A 80 17.98 -1.92 6.39
N ASN A 81 18.30 -3.11 5.88
CA ASN A 81 19.61 -3.42 5.32
C ASN A 81 19.86 -2.76 3.96
N THR A 82 18.84 -2.16 3.33
CA THR A 82 18.96 -1.46 2.04
C THR A 82 19.24 0.04 2.17
N LYS A 83 19.48 0.54 3.40
CA LYS A 83 19.90 1.93 3.63
C LYS A 83 21.26 2.17 2.95
N ASP A 84 21.20 2.68 1.73
CA ASP A 84 22.36 3.10 0.97
C ASP A 84 23.11 4.12 1.83
N LYS A 85 24.39 3.85 2.15
CA LYS A 85 25.27 4.79 2.86
C LYS A 85 25.64 6.00 1.97
N SER A 86 24.94 6.18 0.87
CA SER A 86 24.92 7.40 0.07
C SER A 86 24.79 8.61 0.99
N LYS A 87 25.92 9.31 1.16
CA LYS A 87 25.99 10.56 1.91
C LYS A 87 24.95 11.47 1.31
N LYS A 88 23.85 11.73 2.05
CA LYS A 88 22.87 12.78 1.71
C LYS A 88 23.59 14.12 1.73
N GLY A 89 24.29 14.42 0.63
CA GLY A 89 24.85 15.73 0.35
C GLY A 89 23.69 16.71 0.23
N LEU A 90 23.90 17.92 0.72
CA LEU A 90 22.96 19.04 0.79
C LEU A 90 22.34 19.47 -0.57
N LEU A 91 22.61 18.73 -1.65
CA LEU A 91 22.19 18.98 -3.03
C LEU A 91 20.95 18.18 -3.47
N SER A 92 20.33 17.37 -2.60
CA SER A 92 19.09 16.64 -2.95
C SER A 92 17.85 17.53 -3.09
N LYS A 93 17.99 18.86 -3.05
CA LYS A 93 17.01 19.78 -3.66
C LYS A 93 17.17 19.69 -5.17
N VAL A 94 16.72 18.57 -5.72
CA VAL A 94 16.75 18.24 -7.15
C VAL A 94 15.96 19.32 -7.88
N VAL A 95 16.67 20.23 -8.54
CA VAL A 95 16.11 20.99 -9.65
C VAL A 95 15.63 19.93 -10.64
N LYS A 96 14.31 19.83 -10.86
CA LYS A 96 13.75 18.89 -11.84
C LYS A 96 14.47 19.14 -13.15
N ALA A 97 15.29 18.18 -13.57
CA ALA A 97 15.99 18.28 -14.84
C ALA A 97 14.94 18.52 -15.95
N PRO A 98 15.19 19.45 -16.88
CA PRO A 98 14.35 19.64 -18.05
C PRO A 98 14.02 18.29 -18.72
N SER A 99 12.80 18.14 -19.23
CA SER A 99 12.33 16.89 -19.87
C SER A 99 13.31 16.35 -20.92
N LEU A 100 13.89 17.24 -21.73
CA LEU A 100 14.88 16.90 -22.77
C LEU A 100 16.14 16.20 -22.20
N LEU A 101 16.59 16.60 -21.01
CA LEU A 101 17.75 15.94 -20.38
C LEU A 101 17.39 14.53 -19.90
N ARG A 102 16.16 14.32 -19.42
CA ARG A 102 15.69 12.98 -19.01
C ARG A 102 15.54 12.04 -20.20
N GLU A 103 15.03 12.52 -21.33
CA GLU A 103 14.91 11.74 -22.56
C GLU A 103 16.29 11.30 -23.07
N TRP A 104 17.27 12.22 -23.06
CA TRP A 104 18.65 11.89 -23.43
C TRP A 104 19.28 10.87 -22.47
N GLN A 105 19.11 11.05 -21.15
CA GLN A 105 19.59 10.11 -20.14
C GLN A 105 18.97 8.71 -20.32
N SER A 106 17.65 8.65 -20.55
CA SER A 106 16.93 7.40 -20.78
C SER A 106 17.46 6.69 -22.04
N THR A 107 17.67 7.43 -23.13
CA THR A 107 18.22 6.89 -24.38
C THR A 107 19.64 6.35 -24.20
N ALA A 108 20.50 7.10 -23.51
CA ALA A 108 21.87 6.69 -23.25
C ALA A 108 21.93 5.44 -22.36
N GLN A 109 21.14 5.41 -21.27
CA GLN A 109 21.06 4.25 -20.39
C GLN A 109 20.48 3.03 -21.11
N LEU A 110 19.46 3.21 -21.94
CA LEU A 110 18.90 2.15 -22.77
C LEU A 110 19.94 1.53 -23.70
N GLN A 111 20.78 2.35 -24.34
CA GLN A 111 21.86 1.86 -25.21
C GLN A 111 22.91 1.07 -24.42
N VAL A 112 23.32 1.57 -23.25
CA VAL A 112 24.28 0.89 -22.37
C VAL A 112 23.74 -0.48 -21.95
N LEU A 113 22.49 -0.53 -21.49
CA LEU A 113 21.86 -1.76 -21.04
C LEU A 113 21.63 -2.76 -22.18
N LYS A 114 21.19 -2.31 -23.36
CA LYS A 114 21.08 -3.17 -24.54
C LYS A 114 22.43 -3.76 -24.95
N SER A 115 23.51 -2.99 -24.81
CA SER A 115 24.86 -3.49 -25.06
C SER A 115 25.33 -4.49 -24.00
N LYS A 116 24.95 -4.31 -22.73
CA LYS A 116 25.34 -5.19 -21.61
C LYS A 116 24.50 -6.47 -21.56
N TYR A 117 23.24 -6.40 -22.00
CA TYR A 117 22.24 -7.47 -21.95
C TYR A 117 21.60 -7.69 -23.32
N PRO A 118 22.36 -8.14 -24.34
CA PRO A 118 21.88 -8.23 -25.73
C PRO A 118 20.71 -9.20 -25.91
N ASP A 119 20.61 -10.24 -25.05
CA ASP A 119 19.56 -11.26 -25.10
C ASP A 119 18.34 -10.93 -24.23
N SER A 120 18.27 -9.71 -23.71
CA SER A 120 17.18 -9.25 -22.83
C SER A 120 16.35 -8.15 -23.48
N HIS A 121 15.05 -8.17 -23.23
CA HIS A 121 14.21 -7.00 -23.48
C HIS A 121 14.53 -5.94 -22.42
N VAL A 122 15.05 -4.79 -22.85
CA VAL A 122 15.45 -3.73 -21.93
C VAL A 122 14.41 -2.61 -21.93
N ALA A 123 13.91 -2.26 -20.74
CA ALA A 123 13.04 -1.13 -20.50
C ALA A 123 13.70 -0.14 -19.52
N VAL A 124 13.57 1.16 -19.79
CA VAL A 124 14.14 2.23 -18.95
C VAL A 124 13.04 3.19 -18.56
N HIS A 125 12.73 3.25 -17.27
CA HIS A 125 11.67 4.09 -16.71
C HIS A 125 12.27 5.12 -15.75
N LEU A 126 12.70 6.26 -16.30
CA LEU A 126 13.22 7.39 -15.52
C LEU A 126 12.09 8.36 -15.16
N GLY A 127 12.11 8.88 -13.93
CA GLY A 127 11.16 9.87 -13.45
C GLY A 127 9.80 9.35 -13.01
N LEU A 128 9.60 8.03 -12.94
CA LEU A 128 8.45 7.45 -12.23
C LEU A 128 8.59 7.70 -10.73
N ASP A 129 7.47 8.00 -10.07
CA ASP A 129 7.42 7.88 -8.62
C ASP A 129 7.44 6.40 -8.20
N GLY A 130 7.59 6.15 -6.89
CA GLY A 130 7.73 4.80 -6.39
C GLY A 130 6.49 3.93 -6.61
N ALA A 131 5.28 4.50 -6.62
CA ALA A 131 4.05 3.74 -6.86
C ALA A 131 3.97 3.24 -8.31
N HIS A 132 4.23 4.13 -9.28
CA HIS A 132 4.28 3.77 -10.69
C HIS A 132 5.41 2.77 -10.99
N ALA A 133 6.58 2.96 -10.39
CA ALA A 133 7.70 2.04 -10.55
C ALA A 133 7.37 0.65 -9.98
N MET A 134 6.71 0.58 -8.83
CA MET A 134 6.27 -0.68 -8.23
C MET A 134 5.21 -1.39 -9.07
N ALA A 135 4.27 -0.65 -9.66
CA ALA A 135 3.29 -1.21 -10.61
C ALA A 135 3.98 -1.85 -11.82
N VAL A 136 4.92 -1.14 -12.47
CA VAL A 136 5.67 -1.68 -13.62
C VAL A 136 6.41 -2.98 -13.28
N LEU A 137 7.01 -3.06 -12.08
CA LEU A 137 7.74 -4.25 -11.64
C LEU A 137 6.80 -5.46 -11.46
N TRP A 138 5.66 -5.28 -10.78
CA TRP A 138 4.69 -6.37 -10.58
C TRP A 138 3.97 -6.75 -11.86
N GLU A 139 3.58 -5.80 -12.71
CA GLU A 139 2.99 -6.07 -14.03
C GLU A 139 3.94 -6.89 -14.91
N THR A 140 5.21 -6.50 -14.97
CA THR A 140 6.20 -7.28 -15.75
C THR A 140 6.37 -8.70 -15.19
N ALA A 141 6.41 -8.85 -13.86
CA ALA A 141 6.47 -10.16 -13.23
C ALA A 141 5.21 -11.01 -13.50
N ALA A 142 4.03 -10.40 -13.50
CA ALA A 142 2.77 -11.06 -13.81
C ALA A 142 2.69 -11.48 -15.27
N ASP A 143 3.14 -10.65 -16.20
CA ASP A 143 3.23 -10.98 -17.63
C ASP A 143 4.05 -12.26 -17.84
N PHE A 144 5.12 -12.46 -17.05
CA PHE A 144 5.91 -13.71 -17.00
C PHE A 144 5.12 -14.96 -16.68
N LEU A 145 4.06 -14.85 -15.91
CA LEU A 145 3.26 -15.99 -15.48
C LEU A 145 1.99 -16.20 -16.31
N THR A 146 1.44 -15.14 -16.90
CA THR A 146 0.14 -15.20 -17.59
C THR A 146 0.26 -15.39 -19.09
N ASN A 147 1.31 -14.87 -19.73
CA ASN A 147 1.45 -14.92 -21.18
C ASN A 147 2.02 -16.28 -21.65
N THR A 148 1.15 -17.29 -21.72
CA THR A 148 1.49 -18.65 -22.14
C THR A 148 1.23 -18.92 -23.63
N GLU A 149 0.56 -18.00 -24.33
CA GLU A 149 0.03 -18.28 -25.68
C GLU A 149 1.10 -18.29 -26.79
N ASN A 150 2.32 -17.81 -26.54
CA ASN A 150 3.39 -17.89 -27.54
C ASN A 150 4.82 -17.91 -26.94
N PRO A 151 5.27 -19.06 -26.39
CA PRO A 151 6.58 -19.18 -25.74
C PRO A 151 7.76 -18.82 -26.65
N SER A 152 7.64 -19.07 -27.96
CA SER A 152 8.72 -18.83 -28.94
C SER A 152 8.92 -17.36 -29.29
N SER A 153 7.93 -16.49 -29.02
CA SER A 153 8.04 -15.04 -29.24
C SER A 153 8.47 -14.27 -28.00
N ARG A 154 8.52 -14.95 -26.85
CA ARG A 154 8.69 -14.31 -25.55
C ARG A 154 10.18 -14.00 -25.31
N ALA A 155 10.47 -12.76 -24.92
CA ALA A 155 11.76 -12.47 -24.32
C ALA A 155 11.84 -13.22 -22.98
N ASN A 156 12.71 -14.23 -22.90
CA ASN A 156 12.93 -14.98 -21.65
C ASN A 156 13.54 -14.10 -20.56
N ASN A 157 14.07 -12.94 -20.91
CA ASN A 157 14.72 -12.02 -19.98
C ASN A 157 14.22 -10.58 -20.21
N VAL A 158 13.82 -9.91 -19.15
CA VAL A 158 13.53 -8.47 -19.15
C VAL A 158 14.44 -7.78 -18.14
N VAL A 159 15.05 -6.65 -18.54
CA VAL A 159 15.84 -5.79 -17.66
C VAL A 159 15.15 -4.44 -17.56
N ILE A 160 14.72 -4.07 -16.34
CA ILE A 160 14.02 -2.83 -16.03
C ILE A 160 14.96 -1.92 -15.25
N ALA A 161 15.36 -0.80 -15.85
CA ALA A 161 16.11 0.22 -15.12
C ALA A 161 15.19 1.29 -14.55
N LEU A 162 15.37 1.57 -13.25
CA LEU A 162 14.61 2.56 -12.49
C LEU A 162 15.56 3.63 -11.94
N GLU A 163 15.01 4.81 -11.66
CA GLU A 163 15.77 5.91 -11.06
C GLU A 163 16.14 5.62 -9.59
N ASP A 164 15.21 5.01 -8.85
CA ASP A 164 15.38 4.65 -7.44
C ASP A 164 16.03 3.27 -7.27
N ARG A 165 17.32 3.28 -6.94
CA ARG A 165 18.11 2.09 -6.64
C ARG A 165 17.55 1.29 -5.46
N THR A 166 17.10 1.98 -4.40
CA THR A 166 16.64 1.35 -3.16
C THR A 166 15.31 0.63 -3.41
N LEU A 167 14.42 1.20 -4.22
CA LEU A 167 13.19 0.54 -4.65
C LEU A 167 13.48 -0.76 -5.39
N SER A 168 14.35 -0.74 -6.40
CA SER A 168 14.76 -1.94 -7.15
C SER A 168 15.31 -3.04 -6.23
N GLN A 169 16.19 -2.67 -5.28
CA GLN A 169 16.74 -3.62 -4.33
C GLN A 169 15.66 -4.18 -3.38
N ASN A 170 14.78 -3.32 -2.86
CA ASN A 170 13.69 -3.73 -1.98
C ASN A 170 12.72 -4.67 -2.70
N PHE A 171 12.41 -4.42 -3.97
CA PHE A 171 11.56 -5.30 -4.77
C PHE A 171 12.13 -6.72 -4.85
N CYS A 172 13.42 -6.88 -5.16
CA CYS A 172 14.06 -8.20 -5.20
C CYS A 172 13.98 -8.91 -3.84
N VAL A 173 14.24 -8.20 -2.74
CA VAL A 173 14.13 -8.76 -1.37
C VAL A 173 12.71 -9.18 -1.05
N ILE A 174 11.71 -8.38 -1.43
CA ILE A 174 10.30 -8.70 -1.24
C ILE A 174 9.92 -9.92 -2.08
N PHE A 175 10.35 -9.98 -3.34
CA PHE A 175 10.09 -11.09 -4.24
C PHE A 175 10.67 -12.40 -3.70
N ASP A 176 11.95 -12.41 -3.31
CA ASP A 176 12.63 -13.57 -2.72
C ASP A 176 11.92 -14.08 -1.44
N TRP A 177 11.45 -13.14 -0.63
CA TRP A 177 10.65 -13.46 0.54
C TRP A 177 9.31 -14.08 0.12
N ALA A 178 8.63 -13.52 -0.88
CA ALA A 178 7.33 -13.96 -1.36
C ALA A 178 7.38 -15.43 -1.84
N VAL A 179 8.32 -15.76 -2.72
CA VAL A 179 8.49 -17.15 -3.22
C VAL A 179 8.84 -18.15 -2.13
N SER A 180 9.35 -17.69 -0.99
CA SER A 180 9.72 -18.55 0.14
C SER A 180 8.59 -18.73 1.17
N HIS A 181 7.61 -17.82 1.22
CA HIS A 181 6.61 -17.76 2.31
C HIS A 181 5.15 -17.80 1.84
N VAL A 182 4.87 -17.50 0.58
CA VAL A 182 3.51 -17.59 0.03
C VAL A 182 3.32 -18.96 -0.62
N PRO A 183 2.37 -19.79 -0.16
CA PRO A 183 2.20 -21.15 -0.66
C PRO A 183 1.97 -21.24 -2.18
N ASP A 184 1.24 -20.28 -2.77
CA ASP A 184 0.93 -20.26 -4.20
C ASP A 184 2.11 -19.79 -5.10
N LEU A 185 3.24 -19.39 -4.51
CA LEU A 185 4.44 -18.96 -5.22
C LEU A 185 5.60 -19.96 -5.14
N GLN A 186 5.45 -21.07 -4.42
CA GLN A 186 6.55 -22.04 -4.26
C GLN A 186 6.98 -22.64 -5.60
N ASP A 187 6.03 -22.94 -6.48
CA ASP A 187 6.30 -23.45 -7.82
C ASP A 187 6.87 -22.37 -8.76
N VAL A 188 6.57 -21.09 -8.48
CA VAL A 188 7.03 -19.96 -9.29
C VAL A 188 8.53 -19.73 -9.12
N LYS A 189 9.13 -20.12 -8.00
CA LYS A 189 10.56 -19.92 -7.72
C LYS A 189 11.47 -20.50 -8.81
N HIS A 190 11.06 -21.60 -9.43
CA HIS A 190 11.81 -22.26 -10.49
C HIS A 190 11.55 -21.66 -11.87
N LEU A 191 10.40 -20.99 -12.03
CA LEU A 191 9.96 -20.41 -13.29
C LEU A 191 10.50 -18.98 -13.47
N LEU A 192 10.47 -18.16 -12.42
CA LEU A 192 10.81 -16.74 -12.48
C LEU A 192 11.92 -16.38 -11.48
N GLN A 193 13.06 -15.95 -12.02
CA GLN A 193 14.18 -15.42 -11.25
C GLN A 193 14.15 -13.90 -11.30
N VAL A 194 14.34 -13.26 -10.14
CA VAL A 194 14.39 -11.81 -10.01
C VAL A 194 15.73 -11.42 -9.38
N GLU A 195 16.50 -10.57 -10.06
CA GLU A 195 17.84 -10.19 -9.62
C GLU A 195 18.03 -8.67 -9.65
N PHE A 196 18.69 -8.15 -8.61
CA PHE A 196 19.09 -6.75 -8.56
C PHE A 196 20.47 -6.53 -9.21
N LEU A 197 20.49 -5.79 -10.31
CA LEU A 197 21.70 -5.41 -11.03
C LEU A 197 22.28 -4.12 -10.44
N ALA A 198 23.12 -4.27 -9.40
CA ALA A 198 23.53 -3.17 -8.53
C ALA A 198 24.27 -2.03 -9.24
N GLU A 199 25.10 -2.33 -10.24
CA GLU A 199 25.86 -1.35 -11.03
C GLU A 199 24.93 -0.51 -11.92
N ASP A 200 23.88 -1.14 -12.42
CA ASP A 200 22.97 -0.59 -13.43
C ASP A 200 21.71 0.02 -12.81
N LYS A 201 21.52 -0.18 -11.49
CA LYS A 201 20.31 0.18 -10.74
C LYS A 201 19.04 -0.42 -11.36
N ALA A 202 19.18 -1.62 -11.93
CA ALA A 202 18.13 -2.29 -12.66
C ALA A 202 17.66 -3.57 -11.94
N VAL A 203 16.48 -4.03 -12.28
CA VAL A 203 15.95 -5.34 -11.92
C VAL A 203 15.93 -6.20 -13.17
N ARG A 204 16.48 -7.41 -13.09
CA ARG A 204 16.37 -8.43 -14.13
C ARG A 204 15.32 -9.44 -13.72
N LEU A 205 14.36 -9.69 -14.60
CA LEU A 205 13.37 -10.76 -14.50
C LEU A 205 13.67 -11.77 -15.59
N ALA A 206 13.97 -13.00 -15.21
CA ALA A 206 14.34 -14.08 -16.11
C ALA A 206 13.42 -15.27 -15.93
N TYR A 207 12.80 -15.73 -17.01
CA TYR A 207 11.93 -16.88 -17.04
C TYR A 207 12.68 -18.10 -17.58
N THR A 208 12.62 -19.20 -16.83
CA THR A 208 13.27 -20.45 -17.22
C THR A 208 12.22 -21.38 -17.82
N VAL A 209 12.37 -21.68 -19.11
CA VAL A 209 11.59 -22.73 -19.79
C VAL A 209 12.21 -24.07 -19.42
N ASN A 210 11.53 -24.89 -18.62
CA ASN A 210 11.93 -26.28 -18.43
C ASN A 210 11.36 -27.10 -19.60
N ASP A 211 12.22 -27.52 -20.53
CA ASP A 211 11.83 -28.38 -21.67
C ASP A 211 11.17 -29.70 -21.23
N ASP A 212 11.45 -30.17 -20.00
CA ASP A 212 10.96 -31.45 -19.47
C ASP A 212 9.74 -31.32 -18.55
N SER A 213 9.26 -30.11 -18.22
CA SER A 213 8.10 -29.97 -17.37
C SER A 213 6.82 -30.17 -18.18
N ASN A 214 6.27 -31.39 -18.13
CA ASN A 214 4.86 -31.64 -18.41
C ASN A 214 4.05 -30.52 -17.76
N ASP A 215 3.39 -29.71 -18.58
CA ASP A 215 2.59 -28.52 -18.24
C ASP A 215 2.16 -28.53 -16.78
N VAL A 216 2.76 -27.68 -15.94
CA VAL A 216 2.17 -27.37 -14.64
C VAL A 216 0.78 -26.83 -14.97
N PRO A 217 -0.32 -27.55 -14.66
CA PRO A 217 -1.62 -27.09 -15.08
C PRO A 217 -1.89 -25.83 -14.28
N LEU A 218 -1.74 -24.66 -14.92
CA LEU A 218 -2.27 -23.41 -14.37
C LEU A 218 -3.73 -23.70 -14.10
N ARG A 219 -4.06 -23.78 -12.81
CA ARG A 219 -5.35 -24.25 -12.34
C ARG A 219 -6.40 -23.35 -12.96
N LYS A 220 -7.13 -23.86 -13.96
CA LYS A 220 -8.25 -23.14 -14.57
C LYS A 220 -9.36 -23.07 -13.53
N GLN A 221 -9.32 -22.03 -12.69
CA GLN A 221 -10.49 -21.69 -11.90
C GLN A 221 -11.57 -21.18 -12.84
N PRO A 222 -12.85 -21.46 -12.53
CA PRO A 222 -13.94 -20.84 -13.26
C PRO A 222 -13.74 -19.32 -13.23
N LEU A 223 -13.67 -18.73 -14.42
CA LEU A 223 -13.66 -17.28 -14.57
C LEU A 223 -15.03 -16.79 -14.09
N HIS A 224 -15.06 -16.26 -12.88
CA HIS A 224 -16.20 -15.51 -12.40
C HIS A 224 -16.31 -14.19 -13.20
N ASP A 225 -17.53 -13.77 -13.52
CA ASP A 225 -17.74 -12.48 -14.17
C ASP A 225 -17.34 -11.36 -13.20
N SER A 226 -16.37 -10.54 -13.60
CA SER A 226 -15.90 -9.42 -12.80
C SER A 226 -17.03 -8.42 -12.50
N ASN A 227 -18.02 -8.29 -13.38
CA ASN A 227 -19.17 -7.42 -13.15
C ASN A 227 -20.08 -7.95 -12.04
N GLU A 228 -20.28 -9.27 -11.99
CA GLU A 228 -21.10 -9.95 -10.98
C GLU A 228 -20.47 -9.77 -9.59
N ILE A 229 -19.18 -10.08 -9.45
CA ILE A 229 -18.41 -9.87 -8.20
C ILE A 229 -18.45 -8.41 -7.72
N ASN A 230 -18.33 -7.46 -8.65
CA ASN A 230 -18.44 -6.04 -8.33
C ASN A 230 -19.85 -5.65 -7.86
N GLN A 231 -20.90 -6.26 -8.41
CA GLN A 231 -22.27 -6.04 -7.96
C GLN A 231 -22.49 -6.58 -6.54
N HIS A 232 -21.95 -7.75 -6.22
CA HIS A 232 -21.99 -8.32 -4.87
C HIS A 232 -21.30 -7.44 -3.85
N THR A 233 -20.09 -6.98 -4.18
CA THR A 233 -19.31 -6.09 -3.31
C THR A 233 -20.08 -4.78 -3.07
N GLN A 234 -20.76 -4.25 -4.09
CA GLN A 234 -21.63 -3.09 -3.94
C GLN A 234 -22.89 -3.37 -3.09
N ALA A 235 -23.48 -4.55 -3.21
CA ALA A 235 -24.63 -4.97 -2.38
C ALA A 235 -24.22 -5.04 -0.90
N TRP A 236 -23.06 -5.63 -0.61
CA TRP A 236 -22.47 -5.66 0.72
C TRP A 236 -22.21 -4.24 1.26
N VAL A 237 -21.60 -3.34 0.48
CA VAL A 237 -21.41 -1.93 0.89
C VAL A 237 -22.75 -1.27 1.22
N GLN A 238 -23.77 -1.48 0.39
CA GLN A 238 -25.10 -0.90 0.61
C GLN A 238 -25.76 -1.43 1.88
N ARG A 239 -25.61 -2.72 2.19
CA ARG A 239 -26.20 -3.34 3.37
C ARG A 239 -25.43 -2.98 4.64
N VAL A 240 -24.13 -3.27 4.67
CA VAL A 240 -23.30 -3.16 5.88
C VAL A 240 -22.85 -1.73 6.12
N LEU A 241 -22.23 -1.08 5.14
CA LEU A 241 -21.64 0.25 5.39
C LEU A 241 -22.72 1.34 5.43
N VAL A 242 -23.71 1.27 4.55
CA VAL A 242 -24.75 2.30 4.41
C VAL A 242 -25.97 2.05 5.30
N LYS A 243 -26.71 0.93 5.10
CA LYS A 243 -27.97 0.69 5.84
C LYS A 243 -27.73 0.42 7.32
N MET A 244 -26.74 -0.39 7.69
CA MET A 244 -26.38 -0.62 9.10
C MET A 244 -25.54 0.51 9.70
N GLY A 245 -25.03 1.45 8.89
CA GLY A 245 -24.28 2.61 9.36
C GLY A 245 -22.94 2.29 10.00
N ILE A 246 -22.32 1.16 9.63
CA ILE A 246 -21.03 0.71 10.19
C ILE A 246 -19.91 1.70 9.85
N CYS A 247 -19.90 2.25 8.64
CA CYS A 247 -18.98 3.34 8.28
C CYS A 247 -19.70 4.69 8.35
N PRO A 248 -19.29 5.63 9.22
CA PRO A 248 -19.94 6.94 9.29
C PRO A 248 -19.74 7.77 8.02
N PHE A 249 -18.68 7.50 7.26
CA PHE A 249 -18.23 8.27 6.10
C PHE A 249 -18.65 7.66 4.75
N THR A 250 -19.53 6.65 4.76
CA THR A 250 -20.08 6.02 3.55
C THR A 250 -21.61 6.08 3.60
N LYS A 251 -22.20 6.99 2.82
CA LYS A 251 -23.66 7.21 2.77
C LYS A 251 -24.34 6.65 1.53
N SER A 252 -23.56 6.16 0.56
CA SER A 252 -24.08 5.42 -0.59
C SER A 252 -23.09 4.36 -1.04
N ARG A 253 -23.56 3.37 -1.81
CA ARG A 253 -22.70 2.36 -2.43
C ARG A 253 -21.77 2.86 -3.53
N LYS A 254 -21.78 4.16 -3.85
CA LYS A 254 -20.98 4.73 -4.94
C LYS A 254 -19.94 5.73 -4.47
N MET A 255 -20.12 6.29 -3.28
CA MET A 255 -19.36 7.46 -2.83
C MET A 255 -18.93 7.24 -1.38
N SER A 256 -17.71 7.66 -1.02
CA SER A 256 -17.23 7.73 0.37
C SER A 256 -16.61 9.09 0.69
N GLY A 257 -16.27 9.33 1.96
CA GLY A 257 -15.77 10.61 2.44
C GLY A 257 -16.86 11.62 2.85
N GLN A 258 -18.13 11.19 2.96
CA GLN A 258 -19.19 12.11 3.37
C GLN A 258 -19.06 12.55 4.83
N GLY A 259 -19.35 13.83 5.09
CA GLY A 259 -19.28 14.41 6.43
C GLY A 259 -17.87 14.81 6.86
N LEU A 260 -16.91 14.84 5.93
CA LEU A 260 -15.52 15.28 6.17
C LEU A 260 -15.14 16.55 5.38
N SER A 261 -16.10 17.20 4.73
CA SER A 261 -15.84 18.41 3.94
C SER A 261 -15.32 19.57 4.78
N ASP A 262 -15.73 19.65 6.05
CA ASP A 262 -15.28 20.67 7.01
C ASP A 262 -13.83 20.46 7.48
N VAL A 263 -13.25 19.27 7.28
CA VAL A 263 -11.80 19.01 7.42
C VAL A 263 -11.08 18.95 6.07
N GLY A 264 -11.72 19.42 5.00
CA GLY A 264 -11.14 19.50 3.67
C GLY A 264 -10.87 18.14 3.02
N VAL A 265 -11.66 17.12 3.35
CA VAL A 265 -11.65 15.84 2.62
C VAL A 265 -12.81 15.88 1.62
N PRO A 266 -12.52 15.79 0.31
CA PRO A 266 -13.57 15.74 -0.70
C PRO A 266 -14.32 14.41 -0.70
N VAL A 267 -15.56 14.45 -1.21
CA VAL A 267 -16.37 13.24 -1.42
C VAL A 267 -16.02 12.67 -2.78
N GLY A 268 -15.46 11.46 -2.81
CA GLY A 268 -15.04 10.78 -4.03
C GLY A 268 -15.85 9.52 -4.31
N LYS A 269 -15.65 8.94 -5.50
CA LYS A 269 -16.21 7.64 -5.86
C LYS A 269 -15.46 6.50 -5.17
N ILE A 270 -16.19 5.42 -4.88
CA ILE A 270 -15.60 4.12 -4.55
C ILE A 270 -15.35 3.40 -5.89
N ALA A 271 -14.10 3.09 -6.19
CA ALA A 271 -13.73 2.26 -7.33
C ALA A 271 -13.86 0.77 -6.95
N TYR A 272 -14.54 -0.01 -7.79
CA TYR A 272 -14.76 -1.44 -7.58
C TYR A 272 -13.99 -2.21 -8.64
N HIS A 273 -13.08 -3.07 -8.21
CA HIS A 273 -12.23 -3.89 -9.06
C HIS A 273 -12.34 -5.35 -8.66
N THR A 274 -12.07 -6.23 -9.62
CA THR A 274 -11.99 -7.68 -9.40
C THR A 274 -10.67 -8.16 -9.98
N SER A 275 -9.94 -8.93 -9.18
CA SER A 275 -8.73 -9.65 -9.59
C SER A 275 -9.09 -11.11 -9.81
N SER A 276 -8.79 -11.62 -11.02
CA SER A 276 -8.89 -13.05 -11.34
C SER A 276 -7.60 -13.81 -10.98
N ALA A 277 -6.64 -13.13 -10.33
CA ALA A 277 -5.37 -13.72 -9.93
C ALA A 277 -5.56 -14.94 -9.03
N ILE A 278 -4.91 -16.04 -9.41
CA ILE A 278 -4.79 -17.27 -8.61
C ILE A 278 -3.44 -17.39 -7.89
N ASN A 279 -2.57 -16.39 -8.04
CA ASN A 279 -1.28 -16.31 -7.38
C ASN A 279 -0.97 -14.88 -6.95
N ALA A 280 -0.11 -14.74 -5.95
CA ALA A 280 0.14 -13.45 -5.32
C ALA A 280 0.84 -12.43 -6.25
N ILE A 281 1.61 -12.87 -7.24
CA ILE A 281 2.30 -11.95 -8.18
C ILE A 281 1.29 -11.23 -9.05
N VAL A 282 0.33 -11.98 -9.63
CA VAL A 282 -0.74 -11.39 -10.46
C VAL A 282 -1.67 -10.53 -9.59
N LEU A 283 -1.98 -10.96 -8.36
CA LEU A 283 -2.79 -10.17 -7.43
C LEU A 283 -2.13 -8.81 -7.11
N LEU A 284 -0.82 -8.80 -6.89
CA LEU A 284 -0.07 -7.56 -6.64
C LEU A 284 -0.01 -6.68 -7.88
N ALA A 285 0.12 -7.24 -9.08
CA ALA A 285 0.05 -6.47 -10.32
C ALA A 285 -1.31 -5.77 -10.46
N ASP A 286 -2.42 -6.52 -10.33
CA ASP A 286 -3.79 -5.97 -10.39
C ASP A 286 -4.01 -4.90 -9.31
N THR A 287 -3.48 -5.13 -8.10
CA THR A 287 -3.59 -4.19 -6.98
C THR A 287 -2.81 -2.90 -7.24
N TRP A 288 -1.56 -2.99 -7.66
CA TRP A 288 -0.72 -1.81 -7.91
C TRP A 288 -1.20 -1.00 -9.10
N LYS A 289 -1.70 -1.66 -10.14
CA LYS A 289 -2.37 -0.99 -11.25
C LYS A 289 -3.56 -0.16 -10.76
N ALA A 290 -4.44 -0.77 -9.96
CA ALA A 290 -5.58 -0.05 -9.38
C ALA A 290 -5.13 1.12 -8.47
N MET A 291 -4.07 0.93 -7.69
CA MET A 291 -3.49 2.00 -6.85
C MET A 291 -2.96 3.18 -7.67
N VAL A 292 -2.28 2.92 -8.79
CA VAL A 292 -1.78 3.98 -9.69
C VAL A 292 -2.94 4.74 -10.34
N GLU A 293 -3.92 4.02 -10.89
CA GLU A 293 -5.14 4.63 -11.45
C GLU A 293 -5.87 5.50 -10.40
N PHE A 294 -5.89 5.05 -9.15
CA PHE A 294 -6.45 5.80 -8.02
C PHE A 294 -5.67 7.05 -7.67
N LEU A 295 -4.34 7.00 -7.65
CA LEU A 295 -3.50 8.16 -7.41
C LEU A 295 -3.69 9.20 -8.52
N ASP A 296 -3.64 8.76 -9.78
CA ASP A 296 -3.80 9.62 -10.97
C ASP A 296 -5.17 10.29 -11.05
N ALA A 297 -6.23 9.59 -10.65
CA ALA A 297 -7.58 10.15 -10.63
C ALA A 297 -7.71 11.34 -9.66
N GLY A 298 -6.89 11.38 -8.60
CA GLY A 298 -6.92 12.42 -7.59
C GLY A 298 -8.13 12.37 -6.62
N PRO A 299 -8.05 13.11 -5.51
CA PRO A 299 -8.95 12.96 -4.36
C PRO A 299 -10.41 13.34 -4.62
N GLU A 300 -10.67 14.22 -5.59
CA GLU A 300 -12.03 14.63 -5.97
C GLU A 300 -12.75 13.55 -6.80
N ALA A 301 -12.01 12.75 -7.58
CA ALA A 301 -12.60 11.75 -8.45
C ALA A 301 -12.83 10.43 -7.70
N GLN A 302 -11.84 9.98 -6.93
CA GLN A 302 -11.88 8.71 -6.21
C GLN A 302 -11.38 8.86 -4.77
N SER A 303 -12.15 8.30 -3.84
CA SER A 303 -11.88 8.33 -2.39
C SER A 303 -11.40 6.99 -1.86
N SER A 304 -11.75 5.87 -2.50
CA SER A 304 -11.28 4.54 -2.10
C SER A 304 -11.39 3.51 -3.23
N ILE A 305 -10.63 2.42 -3.11
CA ILE A 305 -10.73 1.22 -3.95
C ILE A 305 -11.27 0.07 -3.10
N LEU A 306 -12.13 -0.78 -3.66
CA LEU A 306 -12.43 -2.12 -3.17
C LEU A 306 -12.10 -3.12 -4.29
N LEU A 307 -11.01 -3.84 -4.12
CA LEU A 307 -10.55 -4.88 -5.06
C LEU A 307 -10.85 -6.26 -4.48
N ALA A 308 -11.80 -6.98 -5.09
CA ALA A 308 -12.15 -8.34 -4.71
C ALA A 308 -11.22 -9.37 -5.37
N ALA A 309 -10.81 -10.40 -4.63
CA ALA A 309 -9.93 -11.48 -5.06
C ALA A 309 -10.49 -12.85 -4.65
N PRO A 310 -11.56 -13.34 -5.31
CA PRO A 310 -12.29 -14.54 -4.89
C PRO A 310 -11.44 -15.81 -4.78
N ALA A 311 -10.35 -15.91 -5.54
CA ALA A 311 -9.42 -17.04 -5.48
C ALA A 311 -8.84 -17.29 -4.07
N TYR A 312 -8.90 -16.28 -3.18
CA TYR A 312 -8.39 -16.35 -1.82
C TYR A 312 -9.44 -16.60 -0.74
N ASP A 313 -10.74 -16.69 -1.08
CA ASP A 313 -11.87 -16.76 -0.13
C ASP A 313 -11.79 -17.89 0.90
N ASP A 314 -11.16 -19.00 0.52
CA ASP A 314 -11.01 -20.19 1.35
C ASP A 314 -9.61 -20.28 1.99
N THR A 315 -8.78 -19.23 1.88
CA THR A 315 -7.36 -19.24 2.28
C THR A 315 -7.00 -18.13 3.27
N PHE A 316 -7.83 -17.94 4.31
CA PHE A 316 -7.65 -16.86 5.29
C PHE A 316 -6.23 -16.76 5.86
N GLY A 317 -5.56 -17.89 6.15
CA GLY A 317 -4.20 -17.88 6.67
C GLY A 317 -3.15 -17.29 5.71
N THR A 318 -3.30 -17.55 4.41
CA THR A 318 -2.47 -16.95 3.35
C THR A 318 -2.79 -15.47 3.19
N TRP A 319 -4.09 -15.13 3.18
CA TRP A 319 -4.58 -13.77 3.01
C TRP A 319 -4.16 -12.83 4.16
N ALA A 320 -4.46 -13.21 5.39
CA ALA A 320 -4.23 -12.40 6.58
C ALA A 320 -2.76 -12.39 7.06
N GLY A 321 -1.91 -13.26 6.51
CA GLY A 321 -0.49 -13.33 6.82
C GLY A 321 0.36 -12.89 5.63
N PRO A 322 0.82 -13.84 4.78
CA PRO A 322 1.71 -13.54 3.67
C PRO A 322 1.24 -12.44 2.71
N ILE A 323 -0.01 -12.46 2.23
CA ILE A 323 -0.50 -11.46 1.27
C ILE A 323 -0.48 -10.05 1.88
N PHE A 324 -0.96 -9.91 3.12
CA PHE A 324 -0.92 -8.61 3.79
C PHE A 324 0.51 -8.12 4.00
N CYS A 325 1.43 -9.00 4.43
CA CYS A 325 2.84 -8.65 4.58
C CYS A 325 3.46 -8.12 3.28
N LEU A 326 3.10 -8.70 2.13
CA LEU A 326 3.54 -8.21 0.81
C LEU A 326 2.97 -6.84 0.48
N LEU A 327 1.67 -6.61 0.71
CA LEU A 327 1.03 -5.32 0.48
C LEU A 327 1.70 -4.22 1.31
N GLU A 328 1.90 -4.45 2.61
CA GLU A 328 2.58 -3.49 3.48
C GLU A 328 4.02 -3.22 3.02
N SER A 329 4.77 -4.27 2.73
CA SER A 329 6.19 -4.15 2.36
C SER A 329 6.38 -3.45 1.02
N THR A 330 5.50 -3.69 0.06
CA THR A 330 5.54 -3.03 -1.26
C THR A 330 5.17 -1.55 -1.15
N VAL A 331 4.20 -1.17 -0.32
CA VAL A 331 3.85 0.24 -0.08
C VAL A 331 5.03 0.98 0.55
N VAL A 332 5.70 0.37 1.53
CA VAL A 332 6.91 0.94 2.17
C VAL A 332 8.08 1.04 1.18
N ALA A 333 8.32 0.00 0.39
CA ALA A 333 9.38 0.00 -0.62
C ALA A 333 9.15 1.04 -1.72
N ALA A 334 7.89 1.32 -2.05
CA ALA A 334 7.48 2.35 -3.00
C ALA A 334 7.45 3.76 -2.40
N HIS A 335 7.72 3.93 -1.11
CA HIS A 335 7.60 5.21 -0.39
C HIS A 335 6.20 5.84 -0.51
N ALA A 336 5.16 5.01 -0.57
CA ALA A 336 3.79 5.43 -0.81
C ALA A 336 2.95 5.53 0.49
N GLU A 337 3.55 5.40 1.68
CA GLU A 337 2.84 5.39 2.96
C GLU A 337 2.12 6.72 3.26
N ALA A 338 2.62 7.82 2.69
CA ALA A 338 2.02 9.14 2.83
C ALA A 338 0.79 9.34 1.92
N ASP A 339 0.64 8.49 0.90
CA ASP A 339 -0.39 8.62 -0.13
C ASP A 339 -1.45 7.51 -0.02
N LEU A 340 -1.04 6.31 0.39
CA LEU A 340 -1.87 5.10 0.40
C LEU A 340 -2.01 4.49 1.80
N GLY A 341 -3.25 4.19 2.18
CA GLY A 341 -3.60 3.32 3.30
C GLY A 341 -4.20 2.02 2.77
N VAL A 342 -3.77 0.86 3.29
CA VAL A 342 -4.29 -0.45 2.85
C VAL A 342 -4.96 -1.16 4.02
N VAL A 343 -6.11 -1.75 3.75
CA VAL A 343 -6.90 -2.51 4.71
C VAL A 343 -7.48 -3.74 4.03
N CYS A 344 -7.26 -4.93 4.59
CA CYS A 344 -7.80 -6.17 4.04
C CYS A 344 -9.06 -6.64 4.77
N PHE A 345 -9.96 -7.24 4.00
CA PHE A 345 -11.19 -7.88 4.43
C PHE A 345 -11.20 -9.32 3.92
N HIS A 346 -11.94 -10.21 4.58
CA HIS A 346 -12.01 -11.62 4.20
C HIS A 346 -13.32 -12.26 4.67
N PRO A 347 -13.94 -13.21 3.93
CA PRO A 347 -15.19 -13.85 4.35
C PRO A 347 -15.07 -14.54 5.72
N ALA A 348 -13.96 -15.24 5.92
CA ALA A 348 -13.60 -15.89 7.18
C ALA A 348 -12.79 -15.01 8.15
N TYR A 349 -12.85 -13.68 8.07
CA TYR A 349 -12.05 -12.81 8.96
C TYR A 349 -12.33 -13.12 10.43
N ALA A 350 -11.27 -13.13 11.23
CA ALA A 350 -11.30 -13.30 12.67
C ALA A 350 -10.59 -12.12 13.36
N THR A 351 -11.20 -11.58 14.42
CA THR A 351 -10.60 -10.50 15.21
C THR A 351 -9.33 -10.99 15.90
N PRO A 352 -8.22 -10.23 15.83
CA PRO A 352 -7.00 -10.58 16.53
C PRO A 352 -7.23 -10.74 18.04
N ASP A 353 -6.69 -11.80 18.62
CA ASP A 353 -6.86 -12.10 20.05
C ASP A 353 -6.01 -11.21 20.98
N GLY A 354 -5.06 -10.47 20.40
CA GLY A 354 -4.10 -9.61 21.11
C GLY A 354 -2.78 -10.29 21.46
N THR A 355 -2.62 -11.59 21.16
CA THR A 355 -1.34 -12.30 21.34
C THR A 355 -0.46 -12.22 20.10
N THR A 356 -1.08 -12.00 18.93
CA THR A 356 -0.42 -12.05 17.62
C THR A 356 -0.60 -10.74 16.88
N TRP A 357 0.15 -9.69 17.24
CA TRP A 357 -0.02 -8.27 16.84
C TRP A 357 -1.35 -8.02 16.10
N PRO A 358 -1.52 -7.21 15.05
CA PRO A 358 -2.06 -7.78 13.82
C PRO A 358 -1.50 -7.06 12.59
N GLY A 359 -0.51 -6.20 12.76
CA GLY A 359 0.08 -5.46 11.67
C GLY A 359 -0.81 -4.30 11.21
N PHE A 360 -0.34 -3.64 10.17
CA PHE A 360 -1.01 -2.54 9.51
C PHE A 360 -2.40 -2.94 8.96
N GLY A 361 -3.38 -2.05 9.04
CA GLY A 361 -4.70 -2.22 8.40
C GLY A 361 -5.65 -3.30 8.96
N HIS A 362 -5.27 -4.05 9.98
CA HIS A 362 -6.16 -5.01 10.65
C HIS A 362 -7.18 -4.36 11.61
N MET A 363 -8.13 -5.15 12.11
CA MET A 363 -9.00 -4.77 13.23
C MET A 363 -8.20 -4.70 14.54
N HIS A 364 -8.61 -3.84 15.46
CA HIS A 364 -8.06 -3.83 16.82
C HIS A 364 -8.30 -5.17 17.51
N SER A 365 -7.39 -5.55 18.41
CA SER A 365 -7.50 -6.82 19.12
C SER A 365 -8.71 -6.87 20.04
N VAL A 366 -9.18 -8.09 20.35
CA VAL A 366 -10.30 -8.33 21.28
C VAL A 366 -10.10 -7.62 22.62
N PRO A 367 -8.92 -7.66 23.28
CA PRO A 367 -8.70 -6.90 24.52
C PRO A 367 -8.88 -5.38 24.34
N ARG A 368 -8.42 -4.83 23.20
CA ARG A 368 -8.56 -3.40 22.92
C ARG A 368 -10.02 -3.02 22.66
N LEU A 369 -10.74 -3.82 21.89
CA LEU A 369 -12.18 -3.61 21.66
C LEU A 369 -12.97 -3.70 22.98
N ALA A 370 -12.63 -4.66 23.84
CA ALA A 370 -13.27 -4.81 25.14
C ALA A 370 -13.06 -3.58 26.05
N GLN A 371 -11.87 -2.97 26.03
CA GLN A 371 -11.63 -1.72 26.75
C GLN A 371 -12.58 -0.60 26.29
N TRP A 372 -12.79 -0.43 24.99
CA TRP A 372 -13.73 0.59 24.48
C TRP A 372 -15.18 0.27 24.82
N VAL A 373 -15.59 -0.99 24.76
CA VAL A 373 -16.95 -1.40 25.16
C VAL A 373 -17.20 -1.07 26.64
N GLN A 374 -16.23 -1.34 27.52
CA GLN A 374 -16.33 -1.01 28.94
C GLN A 374 -16.39 0.51 29.15
N GLN A 375 -15.53 1.28 28.49
CA GLN A 375 -15.50 2.74 28.61
C GLN A 375 -16.83 3.39 28.22
N GLU A 376 -17.43 2.95 27.11
CA GLU A 376 -18.73 3.46 26.67
C GLU A 376 -19.86 3.06 27.67
N GLN A 377 -19.81 1.85 28.22
CA GLN A 377 -20.77 1.41 29.26
C GLN A 377 -20.67 2.27 30.52
N ASP A 378 -19.45 2.50 31.01
CA ASP A 378 -19.20 3.34 32.19
C ASP A 378 -19.69 4.79 31.96
N GLN A 379 -19.48 5.32 30.75
CA GLN A 379 -19.94 6.66 30.40
C GLN A 379 -21.47 6.75 30.39
N ARG A 380 -22.17 5.80 29.76
CA ARG A 380 -23.64 5.79 29.72
C ARG A 380 -24.26 5.62 31.10
N GLN A 381 -23.67 4.77 31.95
CA GLN A 381 -24.10 4.61 33.34
C GLN A 381 -24.01 5.93 34.11
N LYS A 382 -22.92 6.70 33.94
CA LYS A 382 -22.77 8.04 34.54
C LYS A 382 -23.81 9.03 34.01
N GLU A 383 -24.14 8.96 32.72
CA GLU A 383 -25.14 9.82 32.07
C GLU A 383 -26.59 9.41 32.36
N LYS A 384 -26.83 8.33 33.13
CA LYS A 384 -28.17 7.74 33.38
C LYS A 384 -28.94 7.43 32.10
N GLN A 385 -28.24 7.21 30.99
CA GLN A 385 -28.83 6.69 29.75
C GLN A 385 -28.91 5.17 29.90
N GLY A 386 -30.04 4.56 29.51
CA GLY A 386 -30.39 3.17 29.81
C GLY A 386 -29.24 2.15 29.72
N THR A 387 -29.32 1.12 30.56
CA THR A 387 -28.31 0.06 30.63
C THR A 387 -28.42 -0.90 29.45
N PHE A 388 -27.37 -0.98 28.64
CA PHE A 388 -27.21 -2.10 27.71
C PHE A 388 -26.77 -3.36 28.45
N SER A 389 -27.19 -4.51 27.94
CA SER A 389 -26.64 -5.79 28.39
C SER A 389 -25.11 -5.81 28.18
N PRO A 390 -24.34 -6.32 29.15
CA PRO A 390 -22.91 -6.50 28.98
C PRO A 390 -22.64 -7.46 27.82
N LEU A 391 -21.63 -7.16 26.99
CA LEU A 391 -21.20 -8.04 25.91
C LEU A 391 -20.15 -9.02 26.45
N SER A 392 -20.27 -10.29 26.06
CA SER A 392 -19.22 -11.29 26.35
C SER A 392 -17.97 -11.03 25.51
N ARG A 393 -16.86 -11.71 25.84
CA ARG A 393 -15.62 -11.62 25.04
C ARG A 393 -15.85 -12.18 23.64
N GLU A 394 -16.63 -13.25 23.55
CA GLU A 394 -17.02 -13.93 22.31
C GLU A 394 -17.86 -13.00 21.42
N ASP A 395 -18.80 -12.26 22.01
CA ASP A 395 -19.60 -11.24 21.32
C ASP A 395 -18.73 -10.13 20.73
N ILE A 396 -17.76 -9.64 21.52
CA ILE A 396 -16.82 -8.60 21.08
C ILE A 396 -15.94 -9.12 19.93
N ALA A 397 -15.45 -10.35 20.03
CA ALA A 397 -14.66 -10.98 18.99
C ALA A 397 -15.47 -11.16 17.70
N ALA A 398 -16.71 -11.64 17.80
CA ALA A 398 -17.62 -11.82 16.67
C ALA A 398 -17.98 -10.48 16.01
N GLY A 399 -18.38 -9.47 16.79
CA GLY A 399 -18.71 -8.14 16.27
C GLY A 399 -17.51 -7.39 15.68
N GLY A 400 -16.31 -7.60 16.21
CA GLY A 400 -15.07 -7.12 15.60
C GLY A 400 -14.81 -7.79 14.24
N ALA A 401 -15.09 -9.09 14.13
CA ALA A 401 -14.84 -9.86 12.92
C ALA A 401 -15.80 -9.44 11.80
N TRP A 402 -17.09 -9.29 12.13
CA TRP A 402 -18.12 -8.85 11.17
C TRP A 402 -17.89 -7.47 10.57
N GLN A 403 -17.12 -6.59 11.23
CA GLN A 403 -16.70 -5.31 10.63
C GLN A 403 -15.64 -5.45 9.53
N ARG A 404 -15.02 -6.64 9.40
CA ARG A 404 -13.97 -6.95 8.42
C ARG A 404 -14.34 -8.11 7.49
N ARG A 405 -15.58 -8.63 7.57
CA ARG A 405 -16.07 -9.66 6.67
C ARG A 405 -16.71 -9.03 5.43
N THR A 406 -16.35 -9.57 4.29
CA THR A 406 -16.81 -9.19 2.94
C THR A 406 -17.11 -10.47 2.15
N PRO A 407 -17.98 -10.44 1.13
CA PRO A 407 -18.37 -11.63 0.37
C PRO A 407 -17.18 -12.37 -0.25
N HIS A 408 -16.18 -11.60 -0.68
CA HIS A 408 -14.89 -12.09 -1.16
C HIS A 408 -13.75 -11.46 -0.37
N SER A 409 -12.58 -12.09 -0.42
CA SER A 409 -11.31 -11.52 0.01
C SER A 409 -11.12 -10.18 -0.70
N THR A 410 -10.99 -9.09 0.06
CA THR A 410 -11.04 -7.74 -0.52
C THR A 410 -9.92 -6.88 0.01
N ILE A 411 -9.16 -6.25 -0.88
CA ILE A 411 -8.18 -5.20 -0.57
C ILE A 411 -8.90 -3.86 -0.69
N ASN A 412 -8.92 -3.11 0.40
CA ASN A 412 -9.41 -1.73 0.43
C ASN A 412 -8.24 -0.77 0.46
N VAL A 413 -8.19 0.13 -0.52
CA VAL A 413 -7.19 1.19 -0.59
C VAL A 413 -7.85 2.52 -0.31
N LEU A 414 -7.24 3.28 0.59
CA LEU A 414 -7.69 4.58 1.06
C LEU A 414 -6.58 5.60 0.80
N ARG A 415 -6.92 6.89 0.71
CA ARG A 415 -5.89 7.93 0.74
C ARG A 415 -5.42 8.13 2.17
N ALA A 416 -4.10 8.07 2.39
CA ALA A 416 -3.55 8.15 3.74
C ALA A 416 -3.84 9.51 4.41
N ASP A 417 -3.81 10.61 3.66
CA ASP A 417 -4.14 11.95 4.16
C ASP A 417 -5.61 12.09 4.56
N GLN A 418 -6.53 11.55 3.76
CA GLN A 418 -7.96 11.52 4.06
C GLN A 418 -8.24 10.62 5.26
N LEU A 419 -7.59 9.46 5.34
CA LEU A 419 -7.68 8.56 6.49
C LEU A 419 -7.24 9.26 7.77
N ALA A 420 -6.07 9.91 7.77
CA ALA A 420 -5.57 10.64 8.95
C ALA A 420 -6.55 11.72 9.43
N ARG A 421 -7.19 12.45 8.51
CA ARG A 421 -8.22 13.45 8.84
C ARG A 421 -9.51 12.82 9.35
N ALA A 422 -9.95 11.72 8.75
CA ALA A 422 -11.11 10.96 9.18
C ALA A 422 -10.90 10.38 10.59
N GLU A 423 -9.70 9.89 10.90
CA GLU A 423 -9.33 9.40 12.23
C GLU A 423 -9.37 10.51 13.28
N GLY A 424 -8.97 11.73 12.94
CA GLY A 424 -9.10 12.90 13.82
C GLY A 424 -10.55 13.27 14.16
N ARG A 425 -11.52 12.85 13.34
CA ARG A 425 -12.98 13.04 13.59
C ARG A 425 -13.65 11.81 14.20
N ARG A 426 -12.99 10.66 14.13
CA ARG A 426 -13.54 9.38 14.58
C ARG A 426 -13.41 9.26 16.08
N ASP A 427 -14.54 9.25 16.78
CA ASP A 427 -14.57 8.78 18.16
C ASP A 427 -14.55 7.24 18.16
N SER A 428 -13.35 6.66 18.13
CA SER A 428 -13.17 5.20 18.14
C SER A 428 -13.79 4.56 19.39
N ALA A 429 -13.81 5.26 20.53
CA ALA A 429 -14.32 4.72 21.78
C ALA A 429 -15.85 4.51 21.74
N SER A 430 -16.59 5.32 20.98
CA SER A 430 -18.02 5.09 20.75
C SER A 430 -18.30 4.30 19.46
N LEU A 431 -17.51 4.49 18.40
CA LEU A 431 -17.77 3.89 17.09
C LEU A 431 -17.72 2.36 17.14
N TYR A 432 -16.63 1.78 17.66
CA TYR A 432 -16.46 0.33 17.63
C TYR A 432 -17.51 -0.39 18.49
N PRO A 433 -17.77 0.00 19.75
CA PRO A 433 -18.85 -0.60 20.54
C PRO A 433 -20.23 -0.47 19.89
N ARG A 434 -20.55 0.69 19.30
CA ARG A 434 -21.81 0.89 18.56
C ARG A 434 -21.92 -0.09 17.39
N ASN A 435 -20.86 -0.20 16.58
CA ASN A 435 -20.83 -1.10 15.42
C ASN A 435 -20.95 -2.57 15.85
N ILE A 436 -20.24 -2.99 16.91
CA ILE A 436 -20.34 -4.33 17.47
C ILE A 436 -21.79 -4.63 17.85
N ARG A 437 -22.46 -3.76 18.61
CA ARG A 437 -23.86 -3.99 19.00
C ARG A 437 -24.81 -3.98 17.81
N ALA A 438 -24.61 -3.10 16.84
CA ALA A 438 -25.44 -3.04 15.64
C ALA A 438 -25.35 -4.35 14.83
N LEU A 439 -24.16 -4.92 14.68
CA LEU A 439 -23.96 -6.19 13.99
C LEU A 439 -24.55 -7.35 14.80
N LEU A 440 -24.29 -7.42 16.10
CA LEU A 440 -24.82 -8.48 16.96
C LEU A 440 -26.36 -8.47 17.04
N ALA A 441 -26.99 -7.29 16.93
CA ALA A 441 -28.44 -7.17 16.90
C ALA A 441 -29.09 -7.83 15.66
N VAL A 442 -28.33 -7.99 14.56
CA VAL A 442 -28.76 -8.75 13.38
C VAL A 442 -28.69 -10.25 13.64
N GLY A 443 -27.72 -10.69 14.44
CA GLY A 443 -27.46 -12.09 14.76
C GLY A 443 -26.45 -12.74 13.81
N ASN A 444 -25.57 -13.59 14.35
CA ASN A 444 -24.48 -14.22 13.59
C ASN A 444 -24.98 -15.10 12.44
N GLU A 445 -26.07 -15.85 12.65
CA GLU A 445 -26.65 -16.73 11.63
C GLU A 445 -27.17 -15.92 10.44
N GLN A 446 -27.90 -14.82 10.70
CA GLN A 446 -28.40 -13.95 9.64
C GLN A 446 -27.26 -13.23 8.90
N LEU A 447 -26.25 -12.73 9.64
CA LEU A 447 -25.09 -12.10 9.01
C LEU A 447 -24.31 -13.06 8.11
N GLN A 448 -24.17 -14.33 8.53
CA GLN A 448 -23.56 -15.37 7.70
C GLN A 448 -24.46 -15.69 6.50
N HIS A 449 -25.75 -15.90 6.71
CA HIS A 449 -26.67 -16.14 5.60
C HIS A 449 -26.58 -15.02 4.55
N ASP A 450 -26.62 -13.75 4.96
CA ASP A 450 -26.51 -12.61 4.04
C ASP A 450 -25.16 -12.58 3.30
N LEU A 451 -24.06 -12.87 4.00
CA LEU A 451 -22.71 -12.91 3.42
C LEU A 451 -22.61 -13.98 2.32
N GLU A 452 -23.12 -15.17 2.62
CA GLU A 452 -23.14 -16.30 1.69
C GLU A 452 -24.05 -16.05 0.50
N GLN A 453 -25.21 -15.42 0.71
CA GLN A 453 -26.06 -14.98 -0.40
C GLN A 453 -25.31 -14.00 -1.30
N GLU A 454 -24.65 -12.98 -0.73
CA GLU A 454 -23.85 -12.04 -1.51
C GLU A 454 -22.65 -12.71 -2.22
N ARG A 455 -22.13 -13.83 -1.71
CA ARG A 455 -21.03 -14.57 -2.36
C ARG A 455 -21.50 -15.47 -3.50
N LEU A 456 -22.76 -15.89 -3.49
CA LEU A 456 -23.34 -16.87 -4.43
C LEU A 456 -24.27 -16.28 -5.49
N LEU A 457 -24.72 -15.04 -5.30
CA LEU A 457 -25.45 -14.27 -6.31
C LEU A 457 -24.58 -14.04 -7.55
#